data_AF-A0A7Y1Y3C8-F1
#
_entry.id   AF-A0A7Y1Y3C8-F1
#
_cell.length_a   1.000
_cell.length_b   1.000
_cell.length_c   1.000
_cell.angle_alpha   90.00
_cell.angle_beta   90.00
_cell.angle_gamma   90.00
#
_symmetry.space_group_name_H-M   'P 1'
#
loop_
_entity.id
_entity.type
_entity.pdbx_description
1 polymer ?
#
loop_
_entity_poly.entity_id
_entity_poly.type
_entity_poly.pdbx_seq_one_letter_code
_entity_poly.pdbx_strand_id
1 'polypeptide(L)'
;MPRICVLLTVTLAAAGCGALPPALAPEALRPAAVRGAEAIRPELRAGRREVFASYEVPGRAVWSSGPLRGVDLSGVAFDHPRTATLISRQHVLMAQHYRREARAPVVFHDRTGRQHIGYVVAVKGTPGGIRRDIAVGRLLKPVALKPYRVLPPRHDYPRLLEGAPVIVTDRERRLFVHRLRRFTGRLVWYGPDPEEGLSKRLIRGDSGNPSFLLVNGEPVLVQIQSGTGWGVGPWISHPENFAAINRLMREVGGTEQLAVVPVVP
;
A
#
# COMPACT_ATOMS: atom_id res chain seq x y z
N MET A 1 30.62 20.07 56.28
CA MET A 1 29.42 19.34 55.82
C MET A 1 29.21 19.65 54.33
N PRO A 2 29.49 18.75 53.39
CA PRO A 2 29.23 19.01 51.98
C PRO A 2 27.80 18.58 51.61
N ARG A 3 27.07 19.47 50.93
CA ARG A 3 25.75 19.22 50.35
C ARG A 3 25.92 18.50 49.02
N ILE A 4 25.30 17.33 48.88
CA ILE A 4 25.21 16.59 47.62
C ILE A 4 24.03 17.17 46.82
N CYS A 5 24.33 17.81 45.69
CA CYS A 5 23.33 18.19 44.68
C CYS A 5 23.12 17.00 43.75
N VAL A 6 21.97 16.33 43.85
CA VAL A 6 21.55 15.31 42.90
C VAL A 6 20.94 16.02 41.69
N LEU A 7 21.65 15.99 40.56
CA LEU A 7 21.15 16.48 39.29
C LEU A 7 20.24 15.39 38.67
N LEU A 8 18.93 15.60 38.72
CA LEU A 8 17.96 14.73 38.05
C LEU A 8 17.91 15.11 36.57
N THR A 9 18.62 14.37 35.72
CA THR A 9 18.52 14.50 34.27
C THR A 9 17.25 13.80 33.80
N VAL A 10 16.18 14.55 33.60
CA VAL A 10 14.96 14.05 32.96
C VAL A 10 15.20 13.99 31.45
N THR A 11 15.52 12.80 30.94
CA THR A 11 15.60 12.56 29.50
C THR A 11 14.19 12.47 28.93
N LEU A 12 13.67 13.56 28.37
CA LEU A 12 12.45 13.51 27.56
C LEU A 12 12.73 12.70 26.29
N ALA A 13 12.23 11.47 26.24
CA ALA A 13 12.14 10.70 25.01
C ALA A 13 11.10 11.37 24.08
N ALA A 14 11.57 12.18 23.14
CA ALA A 14 10.74 12.66 22.04
C ALA A 14 10.27 11.47 21.21
N ALA A 15 9.00 11.07 21.37
CA ALA A 15 8.33 10.20 20.42
C ALA A 15 8.36 10.93 19.07
N GLY A 16 9.11 10.37 18.11
CA GLY A 16 9.27 10.95 16.78
C GLY A 16 7.95 11.04 16.03
N CYS A 17 7.27 12.17 16.18
CA CYS A 17 6.37 12.68 15.16
C CYS A 17 7.24 12.99 13.93
N GLY A 18 7.43 12.01 13.05
CA GLY A 18 8.05 12.25 11.75
C GLY A 18 7.27 13.36 11.06
N ALA A 19 7.95 14.48 10.76
CA ALA A 19 7.36 15.59 10.04
C ALA A 19 6.74 15.06 8.74
N LEU A 20 5.53 15.52 8.41
CA LEU A 20 4.93 15.20 7.12
C LEU A 20 5.89 15.67 6.01
N PRO A 21 6.13 14.85 4.97
CA PRO A 21 6.87 15.34 3.82
C PRO A 21 6.18 16.60 3.26
N PRO A 22 6.95 17.54 2.68
CA PRO A 22 6.38 18.76 2.13
C PRO A 22 5.32 18.43 1.08
N ALA A 23 4.28 19.25 1.02
CA ALA A 23 3.22 19.08 0.04
C ALA A 23 3.77 19.21 -1.38
N LEU A 24 3.36 18.30 -2.27
CA LEU A 24 3.75 18.36 -3.69
C LEU A 24 2.68 19.07 -4.52
N ALA A 25 3.08 19.85 -5.52
CA ALA A 25 2.15 20.24 -6.58
C ALA A 25 1.67 18.98 -7.35
N PRO A 26 0.44 18.93 -7.86
CA PRO A 26 -0.07 17.78 -8.60
C PRO A 26 0.81 17.38 -9.79
N GLU A 27 1.40 18.35 -10.49
CA GLU A 27 2.29 18.16 -11.64
C GLU A 27 3.62 17.52 -11.23
N ALA A 28 4.04 17.68 -9.97
CA ALA A 28 5.27 17.09 -9.45
C ALA A 28 5.11 15.61 -9.07
N LEU A 29 3.89 15.08 -9.00
CA LEU A 29 3.64 13.69 -8.62
C LEU A 29 4.25 12.69 -9.60
N ARG A 30 4.07 12.89 -10.91
CA ARG A 30 4.64 11.98 -11.92
C ARG A 30 6.18 12.01 -11.90
N PRO A 31 6.87 13.17 -11.93
CA PRO A 31 8.31 13.23 -11.74
C PRO A 31 8.79 12.57 -10.44
N ALA A 32 8.06 12.72 -9.32
CA ALA A 32 8.38 12.08 -8.07
C ALA A 32 8.26 10.55 -8.17
N ALA A 33 7.18 10.03 -8.76
CA ALA A 33 6.99 8.61 -9.02
C ALA A 33 8.09 8.02 -9.91
N VAL A 34 8.52 8.75 -10.93
CA VAL A 34 9.65 8.37 -11.80
C VAL A 34 10.92 8.21 -10.96
N ARG A 35 11.31 9.23 -10.19
CA ARG A 35 12.51 9.14 -9.33
C ARG A 35 12.42 7.97 -8.34
N GLY A 36 11.25 7.75 -7.74
CA GLY A 36 11.04 6.64 -6.82
C GLY A 36 11.20 5.27 -7.49
N ALA A 37 10.67 5.10 -8.70
CA ALA A 37 10.85 3.86 -9.46
C ALA A 37 12.32 3.65 -9.89
N GLU A 38 12.99 4.71 -10.37
CA GLU A 38 14.42 4.65 -10.74
C GLU A 38 15.31 4.16 -9.59
N ALA A 39 14.98 4.52 -8.34
CA ALA A 39 15.73 4.09 -7.17
C ALA A 39 15.78 2.57 -6.99
N ILE A 40 14.77 1.83 -7.48
CA ILE A 40 14.71 0.36 -7.34
C ILE A 40 15.02 -0.40 -8.63
N ARG A 41 15.01 0.26 -9.80
CA ARG A 41 15.27 -0.37 -11.09
C ARG A 41 16.57 -1.19 -11.15
N PRO A 42 17.71 -0.74 -10.59
CA PRO A 42 18.95 -1.52 -10.65
C PRO A 42 18.81 -2.94 -10.09
N GLU A 43 18.08 -3.11 -8.99
CA GLU A 43 17.83 -4.44 -8.41
C GLU A 43 16.93 -5.29 -9.31
N LEU A 44 15.88 -4.69 -9.87
CA LEU A 44 14.96 -5.38 -10.77
C LEU A 44 15.64 -5.81 -12.08
N ARG A 45 16.54 -4.98 -12.63
CA ARG A 45 17.42 -5.30 -13.77
C ARG A 45 18.33 -6.48 -13.48
N ALA A 46 18.85 -6.55 -12.25
CA ALA A 46 19.63 -7.69 -11.77
C ALA A 46 18.79 -8.94 -11.47
N GLY A 47 17.48 -8.92 -11.78
CA GLY A 47 16.57 -10.04 -11.59
C GLY A 47 16.07 -10.22 -10.16
N ARG A 48 16.50 -9.38 -9.21
CA ARG A 48 16.08 -9.43 -7.81
C ARG A 48 14.73 -8.74 -7.68
N ARG A 49 13.72 -9.47 -7.19
CA ARG A 49 12.34 -8.97 -7.14
C ARG A 49 11.65 -9.27 -5.82
N GLU A 50 12.19 -10.21 -5.07
CA GLU A 50 11.63 -10.76 -3.86
C GLU A 50 11.58 -9.66 -2.80
N VAL A 51 10.42 -9.49 -2.17
CA VAL A 51 10.25 -8.58 -1.02
C VAL A 51 11.00 -9.12 0.20
N PHE A 52 11.10 -10.45 0.31
CA PHE A 52 11.70 -11.14 1.44
C PHE A 52 12.78 -12.13 0.95
N ALA A 53 13.90 -12.17 1.65
CA ALA A 53 14.90 -13.23 1.53
C ALA A 53 14.38 -14.55 2.11
N SER A 54 13.57 -14.49 3.16
CA SER A 54 12.82 -15.64 3.69
C SER A 54 11.50 -15.19 4.31
N TYR A 55 10.47 -16.04 4.28
CA TYR A 55 9.16 -15.70 4.79
C TYR A 55 8.40 -16.95 5.29
N GLU A 56 8.10 -16.97 6.58
CA GLU A 56 7.41 -18.09 7.24
C GLU A 56 6.04 -17.67 7.79
N VAL A 57 5.07 -18.58 7.69
CA VAL A 57 3.71 -18.40 8.25
C VAL A 57 3.28 -19.69 8.95
N PRO A 58 3.10 -19.69 10.29
CA PRO A 58 3.47 -18.63 11.22
C PRO A 58 5.00 -18.48 11.32
N GLY A 59 5.50 -17.28 11.62
CA GLY A 59 6.95 -17.07 11.78
C GLY A 59 7.44 -15.66 11.48
N ARG A 60 8.77 -15.51 11.51
CA ARG A 60 9.47 -14.27 11.13
C ARG A 60 9.62 -14.18 9.60
N ALA A 61 9.80 -12.97 9.13
CA ALA A 61 10.21 -12.69 7.76
C ALA A 61 11.57 -12.00 7.74
N VAL A 62 12.45 -12.38 6.83
CA VAL A 62 13.69 -11.65 6.57
C VAL A 62 13.48 -10.84 5.31
N TRP A 63 13.50 -9.51 5.42
CA TRP A 63 13.39 -8.62 4.29
C TRP A 63 14.60 -8.77 3.36
N SER A 64 14.36 -8.68 2.05
CA SER A 64 15.45 -8.55 1.08
C SER A 64 16.29 -7.32 1.38
N SER A 65 17.59 -7.38 1.05
CA SER A 65 18.51 -6.25 1.18
C SER A 65 18.41 -5.29 -0.02
N GLY A 66 19.18 -4.20 0.04
CA GLY A 66 19.32 -3.27 -1.09
C GLY A 66 18.14 -2.29 -1.26
N PRO A 67 18.09 -1.57 -2.38
CA PRO A 67 17.07 -0.57 -2.67
C PRO A 67 15.61 -1.05 -2.61
N LEU A 68 15.33 -2.33 -2.92
CA LEU A 68 13.97 -2.88 -2.77
C LEU A 68 13.49 -2.82 -1.32
N ARG A 69 14.42 -2.99 -0.36
CA ARG A 69 14.14 -2.77 1.06
C ARG A 69 13.66 -1.35 1.30
N GLY A 70 14.06 -0.35 0.51
CA GLY A 70 13.59 1.03 0.67
C GLY A 70 12.08 1.20 0.54
N VAL A 71 11.38 0.27 -0.12
CA VAL A 71 9.91 0.29 -0.21
C VAL A 71 9.32 -0.35 1.05
N ASP A 72 8.67 0.47 1.88
CA ASP A 72 7.99 -0.04 3.07
C ASP A 72 6.72 -0.80 2.69
N LEU A 73 6.81 -2.12 2.62
CA LEU A 73 5.68 -3.00 2.32
C LEU A 73 5.05 -3.62 3.58
N SER A 74 5.38 -3.12 4.78
CA SER A 74 4.97 -3.75 6.05
C SER A 74 3.46 -3.75 6.27
N GLY A 75 2.73 -2.82 5.66
CA GLY A 75 1.27 -2.80 5.67
C GLY A 75 0.60 -3.78 4.69
N VAL A 76 1.35 -4.63 3.98
CA VAL A 76 0.78 -5.66 3.10
C VAL A 76 0.84 -7.03 3.78
N ALA A 77 -0.30 -7.70 3.87
CA ALA A 77 -0.41 -9.03 4.46
C ALA A 77 -0.17 -10.13 3.41
N PHE A 78 1.10 -10.52 3.25
CA PHE A 78 1.58 -11.53 2.28
C PHE A 78 1.43 -12.98 2.76
N ASP A 79 0.77 -13.19 3.90
CA ASP A 79 0.59 -14.49 4.54
C ASP A 79 -0.40 -15.42 3.83
N HIS A 80 -1.27 -14.86 3.00
CA HIS A 80 -2.34 -15.61 2.35
C HIS A 80 -2.62 -15.05 0.95
N PRO A 81 -2.95 -15.89 -0.06
CA PRO A 81 -3.24 -15.44 -1.43
C PRO A 81 -4.27 -14.30 -1.52
N ARG A 82 -5.33 -14.38 -0.71
CA ARG A 82 -6.29 -13.28 -0.45
C ARG A 82 -5.63 -12.15 0.34
N THR A 83 -4.78 -11.39 -0.34
CA THR A 83 -3.95 -10.32 0.23
C THR A 83 -4.83 -9.21 0.83
N ALA A 84 -4.38 -8.63 1.93
CA ALA A 84 -5.04 -7.52 2.59
C ALA A 84 -4.04 -6.39 2.83
N THR A 85 -4.46 -5.14 2.61
CA THR A 85 -3.59 -3.96 2.65
C THR A 85 -4.06 -2.99 3.73
N LEU A 86 -3.19 -2.62 4.68
CA LEU A 86 -3.52 -1.73 5.79
C LEU A 86 -3.74 -0.29 5.30
N ILE A 87 -4.95 0.24 5.48
CA ILE A 87 -5.35 1.60 5.05
C ILE A 87 -5.71 2.54 6.21
N SER A 88 -5.82 2.00 7.41
CA SER A 88 -5.76 2.72 8.70
C SER A 88 -5.29 1.74 9.76
N ARG A 89 -5.08 2.14 11.02
CA ARG A 89 -4.57 1.20 12.04
C ARG A 89 -5.52 0.03 12.28
N GLN A 90 -6.82 0.21 12.04
CA GLN A 90 -7.84 -0.81 12.27
C GLN A 90 -8.57 -1.30 11.00
N HIS A 91 -8.15 -0.89 9.79
CA HIS A 91 -8.83 -1.29 8.56
C HIS A 91 -7.88 -1.78 7.47
N VAL A 92 -8.34 -2.80 6.76
CA VAL A 92 -7.66 -3.35 5.59
C VAL A 92 -8.53 -3.23 4.34
N LEU A 93 -7.89 -2.96 3.22
CA LEU A 93 -8.47 -2.94 1.88
C LEU A 93 -8.16 -4.25 1.16
N MET A 94 -9.14 -4.78 0.43
CA MET A 94 -9.07 -6.05 -0.29
C MET A 94 -9.85 -5.95 -1.61
N ALA A 95 -9.55 -6.82 -2.57
CA ALA A 95 -10.42 -7.06 -3.71
C ALA A 95 -11.70 -7.74 -3.25
N GLN A 96 -12.88 -7.26 -3.65
CA GLN A 96 -14.16 -7.79 -3.16
C GLN A 96 -14.38 -9.26 -3.53
N HIS A 97 -14.02 -9.66 -4.75
CA HIS A 97 -14.14 -11.04 -5.22
C HIS A 97 -13.10 -11.99 -4.59
N TYR A 98 -12.10 -11.45 -3.90
CA TYR A 98 -10.97 -12.21 -3.36
C TYR A 98 -10.58 -11.76 -1.94
N ARG A 99 -11.59 -11.35 -1.17
CA ARG A 99 -11.42 -10.84 0.20
C ARG A 99 -11.33 -11.95 1.23
N ARG A 100 -10.74 -11.64 2.38
CA ARG A 100 -10.86 -12.47 3.59
C ARG A 100 -12.24 -12.28 4.21
N GLU A 101 -12.76 -13.33 4.82
CA GLU A 101 -14.01 -13.31 5.56
C GLU A 101 -13.78 -12.89 7.03
N ALA A 102 -14.88 -12.65 7.76
CA ALA A 102 -14.79 -12.41 9.19
C ALA A 102 -14.15 -13.61 9.93
N ARG A 103 -13.49 -13.32 11.06
CA ARG A 103 -12.65 -14.23 11.87
C ARG A 103 -11.35 -14.67 11.22
N ALA A 104 -11.09 -14.35 9.95
CA ALA A 104 -9.82 -14.65 9.33
C ALA A 104 -8.67 -13.84 9.98
N PRO A 105 -7.50 -14.47 10.23
CA PRO A 105 -6.31 -13.73 10.61
C PRO A 105 -5.80 -12.90 9.42
N VAL A 106 -5.11 -11.80 9.73
CA VAL A 106 -4.33 -10.98 8.82
C VAL A 106 -2.97 -10.78 9.44
N VAL A 107 -1.93 -11.32 8.78
CA VAL A 107 -0.58 -11.29 9.32
C VAL A 107 0.27 -10.33 8.51
N PHE A 108 0.79 -9.32 9.21
CA PHE A 108 1.75 -8.37 8.70
C PHE A 108 3.13 -8.65 9.29
N HIS A 109 4.18 -8.16 8.63
CA HIS A 109 5.54 -8.19 9.16
C HIS A 109 6.12 -6.78 9.13
N ASP A 110 6.59 -6.30 10.28
CA ASP A 110 7.29 -5.02 10.34
C ASP A 110 8.68 -5.12 9.70
N ARG A 111 9.35 -3.99 9.60
CA ARG A 111 10.66 -3.81 8.95
C ARG A 111 11.81 -4.56 9.63
N THR A 112 11.59 -5.05 10.85
CA THR A 112 12.51 -5.92 11.59
C THR A 112 12.22 -7.40 11.37
N GLY A 113 11.15 -7.72 10.62
CA GLY A 113 10.70 -9.09 10.39
C GLY A 113 9.74 -9.62 11.45
N ARG A 114 9.36 -8.78 12.43
CA ARG A 114 8.46 -9.20 13.51
C ARG A 114 7.02 -9.19 13.03
N GLN A 115 6.31 -10.24 13.41
CA GLN A 115 4.91 -10.46 13.06
C GLN A 115 3.96 -9.54 13.83
N HIS A 116 2.93 -9.03 13.16
CA HIS A 116 1.78 -8.34 13.74
C HIS A 116 0.50 -9.01 13.22
N ILE A 117 -0.33 -9.51 14.13
CA ILE A 117 -1.53 -10.27 13.77
C ILE A 117 -2.77 -9.43 14.08
N GLY A 118 -3.58 -9.17 13.05
CA GLY A 118 -4.93 -8.67 13.18
C GLY A 118 -5.94 -9.79 12.94
N TYR A 119 -7.14 -9.67 13.51
CA TYR A 119 -8.26 -10.57 13.22
C TYR A 119 -9.40 -9.76 12.63
N VAL A 120 -9.91 -10.17 11.47
CA VAL A 120 -11.02 -9.47 10.83
C VAL A 120 -12.30 -9.72 11.63
N VAL A 121 -12.99 -8.67 12.07
CA VAL A 121 -14.25 -8.79 12.85
C VAL A 121 -15.48 -8.42 12.04
N ALA A 122 -15.31 -7.62 11.00
CA ALA A 122 -16.37 -7.23 10.08
C ALA A 122 -15.78 -6.99 8.69
N VAL A 123 -16.53 -7.33 7.64
CA VAL A 123 -16.14 -7.09 6.24
C VAL A 123 -17.34 -6.58 5.48
N LYS A 124 -17.12 -5.56 4.66
CA LYS A 124 -18.14 -5.08 3.73
C LYS A 124 -17.54 -4.73 2.39
N GLY A 125 -18.28 -5.06 1.33
CA GLY A 125 -17.89 -4.77 -0.04
C GLY A 125 -18.79 -3.71 -0.66
N THR A 126 -18.32 -3.11 -1.75
CA THR A 126 -19.15 -2.22 -2.55
C THR A 126 -20.35 -2.95 -3.17
N PRO A 127 -21.52 -2.29 -3.31
CA PRO A 127 -22.61 -2.83 -4.12
C PRO A 127 -22.16 -3.06 -5.57
N GLY A 128 -22.70 -4.08 -6.24
CA GLY A 128 -22.35 -4.42 -7.63
C GLY A 128 -21.13 -5.33 -7.79
N GLY A 129 -20.58 -5.87 -6.69
CA GLY A 129 -19.56 -6.93 -6.72
C GLY A 129 -18.31 -6.51 -7.47
N ILE A 130 -17.92 -7.32 -8.46
CA ILE A 130 -16.67 -7.18 -9.23
C ILE A 130 -16.60 -5.90 -10.08
N ARG A 131 -17.70 -5.16 -10.25
CA ARG A 131 -17.72 -3.93 -11.09
C ARG A 131 -16.93 -2.78 -10.47
N ARG A 132 -16.89 -2.73 -9.14
CA ARG A 132 -16.05 -1.80 -8.37
C ARG A 132 -14.98 -2.56 -7.59
N ASP A 133 -15.29 -3.80 -7.19
CA ASP A 133 -14.37 -4.78 -6.62
C ASP A 133 -13.59 -4.32 -5.39
N ILE A 134 -14.22 -3.49 -4.55
CA ILE A 134 -13.63 -2.98 -3.31
C ILE A 134 -14.28 -3.66 -2.11
N ALA A 135 -13.47 -4.17 -1.19
CA ALA A 135 -13.90 -4.55 0.14
C ALA A 135 -13.01 -3.96 1.23
N VAL A 136 -13.63 -3.62 2.36
CA VAL A 136 -12.94 -3.17 3.57
C VAL A 136 -13.24 -4.15 4.70
N GLY A 137 -12.19 -4.58 5.40
CA GLY A 137 -12.29 -5.34 6.63
C GLY A 137 -11.87 -4.50 7.82
N ARG A 138 -12.58 -4.62 8.95
CA ARG A 138 -12.17 -4.07 10.24
C ARG A 138 -11.41 -5.12 11.03
N LEU A 139 -10.27 -4.74 11.60
CA LEU A 139 -9.50 -5.56 12.53
C LEU A 139 -10.03 -5.41 13.97
N LEU A 140 -9.94 -6.46 14.78
CA LEU A 140 -10.39 -6.46 16.18
C LEU A 140 -9.70 -5.36 16.99
N LYS A 141 -8.37 -5.24 16.81
CA LYS A 141 -7.52 -4.24 17.47
C LYS A 141 -6.73 -3.46 16.43
N PRO A 142 -6.37 -2.20 16.72
CA PRO A 142 -5.41 -1.46 15.93
C PRO A 142 -4.07 -2.21 15.85
N VAL A 143 -3.45 -2.20 14.66
CA VAL A 143 -2.10 -2.74 14.44
C VAL A 143 -1.10 -1.58 14.47
N ALA A 144 0.03 -1.77 15.15
CA ALA A 144 1.08 -0.75 15.33
C ALA A 144 2.02 -0.66 14.10
N LEU A 145 1.43 -0.55 12.91
CA LEU A 145 2.14 -0.36 11.64
C LEU A 145 1.67 0.92 10.97
N LYS A 146 2.47 1.46 10.06
CA LYS A 146 2.11 2.63 9.27
C LYS A 146 1.10 2.20 8.18
N PRO A 147 -0.13 2.73 8.18
CA PRO A 147 -1.07 2.47 7.10
C PRO A 147 -0.66 3.21 5.83
N TYR A 148 -1.03 2.68 4.67
CA TYR A 148 -0.76 3.37 3.40
C TYR A 148 -1.66 4.58 3.21
N ARG A 149 -1.05 5.64 2.71
CA ARG A 149 -1.77 6.82 2.23
C ARG A 149 -2.15 6.64 0.77
N VAL A 150 -3.14 7.39 0.36
CA VAL A 150 -3.58 7.50 -1.04
C VAL A 150 -3.38 8.92 -1.53
N LEU A 151 -3.55 9.17 -2.83
CA LEU A 151 -3.62 10.55 -3.31
C LEU A 151 -4.97 11.17 -2.90
N PRO A 152 -5.04 12.48 -2.66
CA PRO A 152 -6.32 13.14 -2.42
C PRO A 152 -7.24 12.96 -3.63
N PRO A 153 -8.56 12.81 -3.43
CA PRO A 153 -9.48 12.49 -4.52
C PRO A 153 -9.56 13.62 -5.56
N ARG A 154 -9.22 13.34 -6.82
CA ARG A 154 -9.28 14.31 -7.93
C ARG A 154 -9.67 13.64 -9.25
N HIS A 155 -10.21 14.42 -10.19
CA HIS A 155 -10.60 13.97 -11.53
C HIS A 155 -9.53 14.18 -12.60
N ASP A 156 -8.53 15.02 -12.37
CA ASP A 156 -7.50 15.42 -13.32
C ASP A 156 -6.26 14.50 -13.35
N TYR A 157 -6.16 13.55 -12.41
CA TYR A 157 -5.07 12.56 -12.40
C TYR A 157 -4.87 11.77 -13.69
N PRO A 158 -5.90 11.42 -14.50
CA PRO A 158 -5.66 10.80 -15.79
C PRO A 158 -4.68 11.60 -16.65
N ARG A 159 -4.84 12.94 -16.71
CA ARG A 159 -3.94 13.83 -17.44
C ARG A 159 -2.55 13.90 -16.79
N LEU A 160 -2.49 13.93 -15.45
CA LEU A 160 -1.24 14.17 -14.71
C LEU A 160 -0.36 12.92 -14.58
N LEU A 161 -0.97 11.74 -14.49
CA LEU A 161 -0.31 10.50 -14.07
C LEU A 161 -0.25 9.43 -15.17
N GLU A 162 -0.91 9.60 -16.31
CA GLU A 162 -0.74 8.66 -17.43
C GLU A 162 0.75 8.57 -17.83
N GLY A 163 1.24 7.34 -17.95
CA GLY A 163 2.65 7.01 -18.18
C GLY A 163 3.54 7.02 -16.92
N ALA A 164 3.03 7.38 -15.74
CA ALA A 164 3.80 7.28 -14.50
C ALA A 164 4.10 5.80 -14.17
N PRO A 165 5.31 5.49 -13.67
CA PRO A 165 5.63 4.15 -13.21
C PRO A 165 4.94 3.86 -11.89
N VAL A 166 4.46 2.62 -11.75
CA VAL A 166 3.86 2.10 -10.52
C VAL A 166 4.54 0.79 -10.14
N ILE A 167 4.73 0.61 -8.84
CA ILE A 167 5.26 -0.62 -8.27
C ILE A 167 4.10 -1.57 -8.00
N VAL A 168 4.19 -2.77 -8.54
CA VAL A 168 3.15 -3.79 -8.44
C VAL A 168 3.69 -4.96 -7.63
N THR A 169 2.93 -5.40 -6.62
CA THR A 169 3.22 -6.64 -5.89
C THR A 169 2.45 -7.81 -6.50
N ASP A 170 2.90 -9.03 -6.24
CA ASP A 170 2.22 -10.24 -6.71
C ASP A 170 2.07 -11.31 -5.63
N ARG A 171 1.35 -12.39 -5.97
CA ARG A 171 1.11 -13.50 -5.03
C ARG A 171 2.37 -14.25 -4.60
N GLU A 172 3.47 -14.09 -5.32
CA GLU A 172 4.78 -14.67 -5.02
C GLU A 172 5.66 -13.71 -4.22
N ARG A 173 5.10 -12.59 -3.73
CA ARG A 173 5.76 -11.59 -2.90
C ARG A 173 6.94 -10.95 -3.63
N ARG A 174 6.74 -10.64 -4.92
CA ARG A 174 7.72 -9.97 -5.77
C ARG A 174 7.27 -8.58 -6.18
N LEU A 175 8.22 -7.77 -6.64
CA LEU A 175 8.02 -6.43 -7.14
C LEU A 175 8.27 -6.32 -8.64
N PHE A 176 7.42 -5.53 -9.29
CA PHE A 176 7.48 -5.23 -10.71
C PHE A 176 7.22 -3.73 -10.92
N VAL A 177 7.71 -3.18 -12.04
CA VAL A 177 7.35 -1.83 -12.48
C VAL A 177 6.40 -1.95 -13.65
N HIS A 178 5.26 -1.28 -13.55
CA HIS A 178 4.26 -1.15 -14.62
C HIS A 178 4.04 0.33 -14.91
N ARG A 179 3.26 0.64 -15.95
CA ARG A 179 2.86 2.01 -16.28
C ARG A 179 1.37 2.20 -16.11
N LEU A 180 0.98 3.34 -15.55
CA LEU A 180 -0.40 3.83 -15.66
C LEU A 180 -0.70 4.08 -17.13
N ARG A 181 -1.66 3.38 -17.72
CA ARG A 181 -1.92 3.45 -19.17
C ARG A 181 -3.24 4.06 -19.53
N ARG A 182 -4.29 3.74 -18.79
CA ARG A 182 -5.63 4.20 -19.12
C ARG A 182 -6.45 4.35 -17.86
N PHE A 183 -7.20 5.42 -17.79
CA PHE A 183 -8.22 5.63 -16.78
C PHE A 183 -9.58 5.50 -17.47
N THR A 184 -10.48 4.69 -16.91
CA THR A 184 -11.81 4.47 -17.51
C THR A 184 -12.84 4.48 -16.39
N GLY A 185 -13.53 5.61 -16.27
CA GLY A 185 -14.40 5.89 -15.12
C GLY A 185 -13.62 5.71 -13.81
N ARG A 186 -13.99 4.69 -13.04
CA ARG A 186 -13.46 4.40 -11.70
C ARG A 186 -12.29 3.41 -11.69
N LEU A 187 -11.83 2.97 -12.87
CA LEU A 187 -10.80 1.97 -13.01
C LEU A 187 -9.52 2.59 -13.55
N VAL A 188 -8.38 2.03 -13.16
CA VAL A 188 -7.09 2.29 -13.77
C VAL A 188 -6.53 1.00 -14.36
N TRP A 189 -6.00 1.11 -15.57
CA TRP A 189 -5.40 0.02 -16.33
C TRP A 189 -3.91 0.23 -16.44
N TYR A 190 -3.17 -0.86 -16.32
CA TYR A 190 -1.73 -0.88 -16.45
C TYR A 190 -1.30 -1.37 -17.82
N GLY A 191 -0.06 -1.04 -18.16
CA GLY A 191 0.68 -1.65 -19.25
C GLY A 191 2.11 -1.92 -18.82
N PRO A 192 2.89 -2.56 -19.71
CA PRO A 192 4.27 -2.83 -19.43
C PRO A 192 5.06 -1.52 -19.33
N ASP A 193 6.13 -1.56 -18.53
CA ASP A 193 7.23 -0.63 -18.62
C ASP A 193 7.91 -0.77 -19.99
N PRO A 194 8.38 0.33 -20.60
CA PRO A 194 9.12 0.25 -21.86
C PRO A 194 10.42 -0.54 -21.73
N GLU A 195 10.96 -0.65 -20.52
CA GLU A 195 12.14 -1.47 -20.25
C GLU A 195 11.74 -2.94 -20.06
N GLU A 196 12.29 -3.80 -20.91
CA GLU A 196 11.97 -5.22 -20.91
C GLU A 196 12.32 -5.90 -19.59
N GLY A 197 11.50 -6.89 -19.20
CA GLY A 197 11.70 -7.66 -17.98
C GLY A 197 11.28 -6.95 -16.69
N LEU A 198 10.98 -5.65 -16.69
CA LEU A 198 10.55 -4.99 -15.44
C LEU A 198 9.09 -5.24 -15.08
N SER A 199 8.25 -5.56 -16.05
CA SER A 199 6.83 -5.89 -15.85
C SER A 199 6.56 -7.39 -15.94
N LYS A 200 5.41 -7.81 -15.42
CA LYS A 200 4.86 -9.16 -15.65
C LYS A 200 3.42 -9.09 -16.14
N ARG A 201 2.95 -10.16 -16.78
CA ARG A 201 1.51 -10.40 -16.88
C ARG A 201 1.00 -10.87 -15.51
N LEU A 202 0.01 -10.18 -14.97
CA LEU A 202 -0.70 -10.57 -13.76
C LEU A 202 -1.70 -11.67 -14.07
N ILE A 203 -1.74 -12.67 -13.19
CA ILE A 203 -2.48 -13.91 -13.39
C ILE A 203 -3.49 -14.14 -12.26
N ARG A 204 -4.29 -15.20 -12.40
CA ARG A 204 -5.20 -15.64 -11.33
C ARG A 204 -4.41 -15.89 -10.04
N GLY A 205 -4.89 -15.27 -8.96
CA GLY A 205 -4.25 -15.31 -7.64
C GLY A 205 -3.46 -14.05 -7.30
N ASP A 206 -3.14 -13.19 -8.28
CA ASP A 206 -2.58 -11.87 -8.00
C ASP A 206 -3.64 -10.88 -7.47
N SER A 207 -4.93 -11.21 -7.57
CA SER A 207 -6.03 -10.41 -7.03
C SER A 207 -5.80 -10.04 -5.56
N GLY A 208 -6.16 -8.81 -5.17
CA GLY A 208 -5.96 -8.32 -3.81
C GLY A 208 -4.57 -7.74 -3.54
N ASN A 209 -3.58 -7.97 -4.40
CA ASN A 209 -2.26 -7.37 -4.24
C ASN A 209 -2.30 -5.86 -4.52
N PRO A 210 -1.67 -5.03 -3.68
CA PRO A 210 -1.62 -3.60 -3.89
C PRO A 210 -0.61 -3.20 -4.97
N SER A 211 -0.75 -1.97 -5.42
CA SER A 211 0.28 -1.30 -6.22
C SER A 211 0.39 0.17 -5.80
N PHE A 212 1.56 0.74 -6.04
CA PHE A 212 1.98 1.98 -5.42
C PHE A 212 2.65 2.93 -6.40
N LEU A 213 2.44 4.23 -6.23
CA LEU A 213 3.40 5.24 -6.67
C LEU A 213 4.46 5.38 -5.58
N LEU A 214 5.73 5.50 -5.95
CA LEU A 214 6.78 5.83 -4.98
C LEU A 214 7.03 7.35 -5.00
N VAL A 215 6.43 8.05 -4.05
CA VAL A 215 6.49 9.51 -3.97
C VAL A 215 7.33 9.90 -2.77
N ASN A 216 8.46 10.58 -3.00
CA ASN A 216 9.42 10.96 -1.95
C ASN A 216 9.85 9.79 -1.06
N GLY A 217 10.07 8.61 -1.67
CA GLY A 217 10.47 7.39 -0.95
C GLY A 217 9.33 6.69 -0.21
N GLU A 218 8.11 7.22 -0.23
CA GLU A 218 6.95 6.60 0.39
C GLU A 218 6.04 5.90 -0.64
N PRO A 219 5.59 4.66 -0.37
CA PRO A 219 4.56 4.01 -1.17
C PRO A 219 3.19 4.66 -0.94
N VAL A 220 2.63 5.20 -2.02
CA VAL A 220 1.27 5.77 -2.07
C VAL A 220 0.38 4.80 -2.82
N LEU A 221 -0.67 4.29 -2.15
CA LEU A 221 -1.53 3.24 -2.66
C LEU A 221 -2.38 3.74 -3.85
N VAL A 222 -2.31 3.02 -4.97
CA VAL A 222 -2.95 3.36 -6.26
C VAL A 222 -4.23 2.57 -6.46
N GLN A 223 -4.13 1.25 -6.39
CA GLN A 223 -5.24 0.30 -6.55
C GLN A 223 -4.89 -1.03 -5.89
N ILE A 224 -5.93 -1.85 -5.74
CA ILE A 224 -5.83 -3.25 -5.38
C ILE A 224 -6.17 -4.08 -6.61
N GLN A 225 -5.32 -5.02 -6.98
CA GLN A 225 -5.44 -5.78 -8.21
C GLN A 225 -6.77 -6.54 -8.29
N SER A 226 -7.52 -6.34 -9.38
CA SER A 226 -8.82 -6.98 -9.62
C SER A 226 -8.83 -7.92 -10.82
N GLY A 227 -8.18 -7.53 -11.93
CA GLY A 227 -8.19 -8.30 -13.18
C GLY A 227 -6.93 -9.11 -13.42
N THR A 228 -6.77 -9.63 -14.64
CA THR A 228 -5.54 -10.28 -15.13
C THR A 228 -4.93 -9.45 -16.27
N GLY A 229 -3.92 -9.97 -16.96
CA GLY A 229 -3.29 -9.30 -18.08
C GLY A 229 -2.19 -8.36 -17.61
N TRP A 230 -2.19 -7.09 -18.00
CA TRP A 230 -1.18 -6.14 -17.50
C TRP A 230 -1.53 -5.53 -16.14
N GLY A 231 -2.77 -5.67 -15.70
CA GLY A 231 -3.25 -5.11 -14.44
C GLY A 231 -4.42 -4.14 -14.64
N VAL A 232 -5.41 -4.27 -13.76
CA VAL A 232 -6.57 -3.39 -13.70
C VAL A 232 -7.22 -3.55 -12.34
N GLY A 233 -7.71 -2.43 -11.81
CA GLY A 233 -8.56 -2.42 -10.63
C GLY A 233 -9.06 -1.02 -10.30
N PRO A 234 -9.74 -0.87 -9.16
CA PRO A 234 -10.33 0.39 -8.74
C PRO A 234 -9.24 1.45 -8.52
N TRP A 235 -9.36 2.58 -9.22
CA TRP A 235 -8.54 3.75 -8.93
C TRP A 235 -8.99 4.31 -7.57
N ILE A 236 -8.19 4.09 -6.52
CA ILE A 236 -8.59 4.42 -5.14
C ILE A 236 -8.83 5.92 -4.98
N SER A 237 -8.01 6.73 -5.65
CA SER A 237 -8.09 8.19 -5.61
C SER A 237 -9.12 8.78 -6.58
N HIS A 238 -9.95 7.96 -7.22
CA HIS A 238 -11.17 8.44 -7.88
C HIS A 238 -12.15 8.92 -6.80
N PRO A 239 -12.76 10.12 -6.89
CA PRO A 239 -13.62 10.66 -5.84
C PRO A 239 -14.72 9.70 -5.34
N GLU A 240 -15.42 9.02 -6.26
CA GLU A 240 -16.42 8.03 -5.87
C GLU A 240 -15.87 6.78 -5.14
N ASN A 241 -14.68 6.29 -5.53
CA ASN A 241 -14.09 5.11 -4.88
C ASN A 241 -13.55 5.50 -3.50
N PHE A 242 -12.87 6.63 -3.40
CA PHE A 242 -12.40 7.20 -2.15
C PHE A 242 -13.55 7.37 -1.14
N ALA A 243 -14.64 8.01 -1.57
CA ALA A 243 -15.84 8.18 -0.75
C ALA A 243 -16.47 6.84 -0.35
N ALA A 244 -16.49 5.87 -1.26
CA ALA A 244 -17.01 4.53 -0.96
C ALA A 244 -16.17 3.78 0.05
N ILE A 245 -14.84 3.85 -0.03
CA ILE A 245 -13.94 3.22 0.94
C ILE A 245 -14.15 3.85 2.31
N ASN A 246 -14.16 5.17 2.43
CA ASN A 246 -14.44 5.85 3.70
C ASN A 246 -15.81 5.52 4.28
N ARG A 247 -16.83 5.37 3.42
CA ARG A 247 -18.15 4.90 3.85
C ARG A 247 -18.07 3.46 4.37
N LEU A 248 -17.42 2.55 3.66
CA LEU A 248 -17.25 1.17 4.09
C LEU A 248 -16.48 1.08 5.42
N MET A 249 -15.42 1.86 5.61
CA MET A 249 -14.68 1.96 6.88
C MET A 249 -15.63 2.32 8.04
N ARG A 250 -16.50 3.31 7.87
CA ARG A 250 -17.52 3.65 8.88
C ARG A 250 -18.54 2.53 9.10
N GLU A 251 -19.00 1.89 8.03
CA GLU A 251 -20.02 0.83 8.09
C GLU A 251 -19.52 -0.46 8.75
N VAL A 252 -18.24 -0.82 8.59
CA VAL A 252 -17.62 -1.92 9.36
C VAL A 252 -17.23 -1.49 10.78
N GLY A 253 -17.34 -0.18 11.07
CA GLY A 253 -17.10 0.48 12.34
C GLY A 253 -15.68 1.00 12.48
N GLY A 254 -15.49 2.07 13.27
CA GLY A 254 -14.23 2.78 13.42
C GLY A 254 -14.39 4.26 13.08
N THR A 255 -13.42 5.09 13.48
CA THR A 255 -13.48 6.55 13.31
C THR A 255 -12.46 7.07 12.30
N GLU A 256 -11.50 6.24 11.89
CA GLU A 256 -10.49 6.59 10.90
C GLU A 256 -11.06 6.62 9.47
N GLN A 257 -10.39 7.35 8.60
CA GLN A 257 -10.66 7.44 7.16
C GLN A 257 -9.35 7.25 6.39
N LEU A 258 -9.43 7.11 5.06
CA LEU A 258 -8.26 7.12 4.20
C LEU A 258 -7.42 8.38 4.45
N ALA A 259 -6.16 8.15 4.85
CA ALA A 259 -5.18 9.22 4.94
C ALA A 259 -4.65 9.56 3.55
N VAL A 260 -4.51 10.86 3.28
CA VAL A 260 -3.99 11.36 2.00
C VAL A 260 -2.54 11.81 2.16
N VAL A 261 -1.74 11.69 1.08
CA VAL A 261 -0.47 12.41 1.01
C VAL A 261 -0.73 13.91 0.81
N PRO A 262 0.14 14.79 1.35
CA PRO A 262 -0.02 16.22 1.16
C PRO A 262 0.28 16.59 -0.30
N VAL A 263 -0.75 17.02 -1.02
CA VAL A 263 -0.65 17.57 -2.38
C VAL A 263 -1.30 18.94 -2.34
N VAL A 264 -0.58 19.97 -2.77
CA VAL A 264 -1.09 21.34 -2.86
C VAL A 264 -2.20 21.36 -3.93
N PRO A 265 -3.29 22.12 -3.74
CA PRO A 265 -4.38 22.21 -4.72
C PRO A 265 -3.91 22.54 -6.14
#